data_AF-A0A7W1FZD9-F1
#
_entry.id   AF-A0A7W1FZD9-F1
#
_cell.length_a   1.000
_cell.length_b   1.000
_cell.length_c   1.000
_cell.angle_alpha   90.00
_cell.angle_beta   90.00
_cell.angle_gamma   90.00
#
_symmetry.space_group_name_H-M   'P 1'
#
loop_
_entity.id
_entity.type
_entity.pdbx_description
1 polymer ?
#
loop_
_entity_poly.entity_id
_entity_poly.type
_entity_poly.pdbx_seq_one_letter_code
_entity_poly.pdbx_strand_id
1 'polypeptide(L)'
;MPGRNFNSTSYRYGYNKGSEKDDEIYGSGNAYNTEFRMLDTRLGRWMSVDPLADEFPHMSPYAAFNNNPIFWTDPTGMAPAPPDWVEKSNGDIKWDENVTSANDKDLQSGDKYLGKNVLVGTHNRDAGLNEPINTAKFELYLESNKEGPSATIMGNTVPANNKTAGTLAEGLYPARAQGRDKYLRKGKEDLALIINGGLSVPTSPGSPKSSMSEIFFHSGNNYQKSLFDSNKNPYSTGCQTSGCGSGSLLKHNEFMKAVGTDFKGSYYLRSQPKLEVPKSQ
;
A
#
# COMPACT_ATOMS: atom_id res chain seq x y z
N MET A 1 -15.73 -13.50 44.73
CA MET A 1 -15.02 -12.69 45.75
C MET A 1 -14.96 -11.25 45.26
N PRO A 2 -15.61 -10.29 45.93
CA PRO A 2 -15.39 -8.87 45.70
C PRO A 2 -13.95 -8.49 46.11
N GLY A 3 -13.25 -7.65 45.32
CA GLY A 3 -11.97 -7.04 45.74
C GLY A 3 -10.66 -7.70 45.28
N ARG A 4 -10.66 -8.58 44.26
CA ARG A 4 -9.38 -9.02 43.65
C ARG A 4 -8.87 -7.95 42.65
N ASN A 5 -8.07 -7.01 43.14
CA ASN A 5 -7.22 -6.16 42.30
C ASN A 5 -5.79 -6.72 42.34
N PHE A 6 -5.42 -7.56 41.38
CA PHE A 6 -4.01 -7.88 41.14
C PHE A 6 -3.51 -6.92 40.07
N ASN A 7 -2.85 -5.85 40.50
CA ASN A 7 -2.11 -4.95 39.62
C ASN A 7 -0.66 -5.02 40.10
N SER A 8 0.27 -5.47 39.25
CA SER A 8 1.68 -5.37 39.64
C SER A 8 2.00 -3.87 39.62
N THR A 9 2.29 -3.31 40.79
CA THR A 9 2.58 -1.87 40.97
C THR A 9 3.74 -1.35 40.09
N SER A 10 4.45 -2.24 39.40
CA SER A 10 5.53 -1.92 38.46
C SER A 10 5.13 -1.84 36.98
N TYR A 11 3.97 -2.35 36.55
CA TYR A 11 3.64 -2.41 35.12
C TYR A 11 2.86 -1.15 34.70
N ARG A 12 3.56 -0.28 33.97
CA ARG A 12 3.06 1.05 33.57
C ARG A 12 2.19 1.04 32.32
N TYR A 13 2.18 -0.02 31.52
CA TYR A 13 1.47 -0.04 30.24
C TYR A 13 0.23 -0.92 30.32
N GLY A 14 -0.79 -0.68 29.50
CA GLY A 14 -1.99 -1.54 29.54
C GLY A 14 -2.96 -1.35 28.40
N TYR A 15 -4.15 -0.83 28.73
CA TYR A 15 -5.26 -0.64 27.80
C TYR A 15 -4.85 0.19 26.58
N ASN A 16 -5.63 0.08 25.50
CA ASN A 16 -5.40 0.86 24.28
C ASN A 16 -3.97 0.69 23.70
N LYS A 17 -3.60 -0.55 23.33
CA LYS A 17 -2.31 -0.93 22.72
C LYS A 17 -1.06 -0.56 23.54
N GLY A 18 -1.16 -0.73 24.86
CA GLY A 18 -0.04 -0.48 25.77
C GLY A 18 0.17 0.99 26.07
N SER A 19 -0.91 1.78 26.11
CA SER A 19 -0.86 3.16 26.61
C SER A 19 -0.36 3.19 28.05
N GLU A 20 0.33 4.26 28.45
CA GLU A 20 0.87 4.40 29.79
C GLU A 20 -0.26 4.72 30.77
N LYS A 21 -0.43 3.89 31.79
CA LYS A 21 -1.39 4.07 32.87
C LYS A 21 -0.93 5.24 33.74
N ASP A 22 -1.79 6.24 33.86
CA ASP A 22 -1.58 7.39 34.73
C ASP A 22 -2.50 7.28 35.94
N ASP A 23 -1.91 7.08 37.11
CA ASP A 23 -2.64 6.89 38.37
C ASP A 23 -2.79 8.22 39.15
N GLU A 24 -2.19 9.33 38.69
CA GLU A 24 -2.18 10.61 39.42
C GLU A 24 -3.51 11.36 39.33
N ILE A 25 -4.21 11.24 38.19
CA ILE A 25 -5.40 12.05 37.89
C ILE A 25 -6.67 11.47 38.53
N TYR A 26 -6.93 10.17 38.36
CA TYR A 26 -8.18 9.52 38.80
C TYR A 26 -7.95 8.25 39.65
N GLY A 27 -6.77 8.11 40.24
CA GLY A 27 -6.40 6.91 40.97
C GLY A 27 -6.15 5.71 40.05
N SER A 28 -5.92 4.53 40.64
CA SER A 28 -5.27 3.45 39.89
C SER A 28 -6.10 2.87 38.75
N GLY A 29 -5.55 2.89 37.52
CA GLY A 29 -6.14 2.25 36.33
C GLY A 29 -7.25 3.02 35.64
N ASN A 30 -7.48 4.28 36.03
CA ASN A 30 -8.60 5.08 35.54
C ASN A 30 -8.23 6.09 34.43
N ALA A 31 -6.93 6.31 34.19
CA ALA A 31 -6.46 7.12 33.08
C ALA A 31 -5.33 6.43 32.33
N TYR A 32 -5.31 6.63 31.01
CA TYR A 32 -4.24 6.17 30.14
C TYR A 32 -3.78 7.32 29.26
N ASN A 33 -2.48 7.61 29.31
CA ASN A 33 -1.83 8.60 28.45
C ASN A 33 -1.45 7.98 27.11
N THR A 34 -1.82 8.70 26.06
CA THR A 34 -1.29 8.55 24.70
C THR A 34 -0.49 9.80 24.35
N GLU A 35 0.09 9.83 23.15
CA GLU A 35 0.92 10.95 22.72
C GLU A 35 0.15 12.28 22.65
N PHE A 36 -1.11 12.25 22.24
CA PHE A 36 -1.88 13.47 21.97
C PHE A 36 -3.06 13.68 22.92
N ARG A 37 -3.58 12.61 23.54
CA ARG A 37 -4.72 12.70 24.46
C ARG A 37 -4.58 11.77 25.66
N MET A 38 -5.30 12.12 26.73
CA MET A 38 -5.49 11.24 27.88
C MET A 38 -6.89 10.64 27.83
N LEU A 39 -6.97 9.33 28.00
CA LEU A 39 -8.22 8.58 28.03
C LEU A 39 -8.69 8.41 29.48
N ASP A 40 -9.94 8.80 29.78
CA ASP A 40 -10.62 8.41 31.00
C ASP A 40 -11.36 7.08 30.76
N THR A 41 -10.85 5.99 31.35
CA THR A 41 -11.42 4.65 31.15
C THR A 41 -12.72 4.43 31.89
N ARG A 42 -13.03 5.25 32.91
CA ARG A 42 -14.30 5.18 33.63
C ARG A 42 -15.45 5.67 32.76
N LEU A 43 -15.17 6.66 31.92
CA LEU A 43 -16.14 7.25 30.99
C LEU A 43 -16.04 6.65 29.58
N GLY A 44 -14.90 6.03 29.24
CA GLY A 44 -14.62 5.57 27.88
C GLY A 44 -14.51 6.74 26.90
N ARG A 45 -13.96 7.88 27.34
CA ARG A 45 -13.89 9.13 26.57
C ARG A 45 -12.52 9.78 26.71
N TRP A 46 -12.16 10.57 25.70
CA TRP A 46 -10.99 11.42 25.75
C TRP A 46 -11.22 12.63 26.66
N MET A 47 -10.18 13.07 27.36
CA MET A 47 -10.23 14.21 28.27
C MET A 47 -10.08 15.56 27.56
N SER A 48 -9.64 15.54 26.30
CA SER A 48 -9.50 16.72 25.43
C SER A 48 -10.19 16.50 24.09
N VAL A 49 -10.48 17.61 23.41
CA VAL A 49 -11.02 17.62 22.05
C VAL A 49 -10.03 16.91 21.12
N ASP A 50 -10.56 16.06 20.23
CA ASP A 50 -9.78 15.44 19.17
C ASP A 50 -9.08 16.50 18.31
N PRO A 51 -7.74 16.45 18.16
CA PRO A 51 -7.03 17.32 17.21
C PRO A 51 -7.57 17.22 15.78
N LEU A 52 -8.19 16.09 15.40
CA LEU A 52 -8.81 15.84 14.10
C LEU A 52 -10.35 15.94 14.14
N ALA A 53 -10.93 16.61 15.14
CA ALA A 53 -12.39 16.72 15.29
C ALA A 53 -13.10 17.23 14.02
N ASP A 54 -12.45 18.14 13.27
CA ASP A 54 -12.99 18.70 12.02
C ASP A 54 -13.15 17.64 10.90
N GLU A 55 -12.38 16.55 10.95
CA GLU A 55 -12.49 15.42 10.00
C GLU A 55 -13.68 14.49 10.31
N PHE A 56 -14.22 14.56 11.53
CA PHE A 56 -15.31 13.72 12.02
C PHE A 56 -16.53 14.54 12.48
N PRO A 57 -17.17 15.34 11.60
CA PRO A 57 -18.26 16.24 11.99
C PRO A 57 -19.51 15.51 12.50
N HIS A 58 -19.62 14.22 12.23
CA HIS A 58 -20.71 13.35 12.67
C HIS A 58 -20.45 12.71 14.05
N MET A 59 -19.27 12.89 14.63
CA MET A 59 -18.85 12.28 15.89
C MET A 59 -18.61 13.35 16.95
N SER A 60 -18.80 12.99 18.22
CA SER A 60 -18.40 13.88 19.31
C SER A 60 -16.87 14.00 19.34
N PRO A 61 -16.30 15.20 19.53
CA PRO A 61 -14.84 15.40 19.63
C PRO A 61 -14.19 14.70 20.83
N TYR A 62 -14.99 14.14 21.74
CA TYR A 62 -14.52 13.39 22.92
C TYR A 62 -14.80 11.89 22.81
N ALA A 63 -15.39 11.41 21.70
CA ALA A 63 -15.68 10.00 21.52
C ALA A 63 -14.38 9.21 21.41
N ALA A 64 -14.25 8.13 22.19
CA ALA A 64 -13.13 7.21 22.06
C ALA A 64 -13.54 6.00 21.20
N PHE A 65 -12.60 5.48 20.42
CA PHE A 65 -12.73 4.20 19.70
C PHE A 65 -13.98 4.09 18.80
N ASN A 66 -14.47 5.22 18.25
CA ASN A 66 -15.73 5.27 17.52
C ASN A 66 -16.91 4.61 18.28
N ASN A 67 -16.93 4.77 19.61
CA ASN A 67 -17.86 4.12 20.53
C ASN A 67 -17.87 2.58 20.48
N ASN A 68 -16.85 1.95 19.89
CA ASN A 68 -16.67 0.50 19.89
C ASN A 68 -15.26 0.13 20.40
N PRO A 69 -15.01 0.27 21.72
CA PRO A 69 -13.72 0.01 22.38
C PRO A 69 -13.29 -1.47 22.42
N ILE A 70 -14.16 -2.38 21.95
CA ILE A 70 -13.85 -3.80 21.80
C ILE A 70 -13.13 -4.02 20.46
N PHE A 71 -13.57 -3.33 19.43
CA PHE A 71 -13.04 -3.48 18.07
C PHE A 71 -11.91 -2.49 17.77
N TRP A 72 -12.05 -1.22 18.17
CA TRP A 72 -11.09 -0.16 17.84
C TRP A 72 -10.14 0.15 18.99
N THR A 73 -8.92 0.52 18.62
CA THR A 73 -7.88 1.10 19.47
C THR A 73 -7.35 2.37 18.82
N ASP A 74 -6.87 3.31 19.62
CA ASP A 74 -6.35 4.62 19.17
C ASP A 74 -5.05 4.90 19.97
N PRO A 75 -3.93 4.28 19.56
CA PRO A 75 -2.69 4.27 20.35
C PRO A 75 -2.05 5.66 20.52
N THR A 76 -2.34 6.59 19.61
CA THR A 76 -1.79 7.95 19.59
C THR A 76 -2.74 8.95 20.23
N GLY A 77 -4.04 8.68 20.25
CA GLY A 77 -5.07 9.61 20.72
C GLY A 77 -5.37 10.69 19.70
N MET A 78 -5.38 10.41 18.40
CA MET A 78 -5.83 11.39 17.37
C MET A 78 -6.88 10.82 16.40
N ALA A 79 -7.01 9.50 16.33
CA ALA A 79 -8.03 8.72 15.64
C ALA A 79 -7.56 7.25 15.68
N PRO A 80 -8.44 6.23 15.58
CA PRO A 80 -8.01 4.91 15.18
C PRO A 80 -7.29 5.05 13.84
N ALA A 81 -5.97 4.99 13.85
CA ALA A 81 -5.18 5.11 12.63
C ALA A 81 -5.67 3.99 11.70
N PRO A 82 -6.20 4.32 10.52
CA PRO A 82 -6.66 3.27 9.62
C PRO A 82 -5.44 2.43 9.27
N PRO A 83 -5.57 1.10 9.36
CA PRO A 83 -4.51 0.17 9.03
C PRO A 83 -3.88 0.40 7.66
N ASP A 84 -2.74 -0.23 7.43
CA ASP A 84 -2.08 -0.23 6.13
C ASP A 84 -1.80 -1.65 5.61
N TRP A 85 -1.56 -1.75 4.30
CA TRP A 85 -1.06 -2.98 3.70
C TRP A 85 0.39 -3.23 4.10
N VAL A 86 0.69 -4.47 4.46
CA VAL A 86 2.05 -4.96 4.71
C VAL A 86 2.30 -6.22 3.89
N GLU A 87 3.52 -6.37 3.40
CA GLU A 87 4.04 -7.65 2.95
C GLU A 87 4.72 -8.34 4.13
N LYS A 88 4.26 -9.55 4.45
CA LYS A 88 4.85 -10.40 5.47
C LYS A 88 6.16 -11.00 4.97
N SER A 89 7.04 -11.39 5.88
CA SER A 89 8.33 -12.05 5.55
C SER A 89 8.21 -13.27 4.61
N ASN A 90 7.07 -13.97 4.60
CA ASN A 90 6.78 -15.08 3.69
C ASN A 90 6.29 -14.65 2.29
N GLY A 91 6.15 -13.34 2.05
CA GLY A 91 5.68 -12.74 0.81
C GLY A 91 4.17 -12.56 0.69
N ASP A 92 3.40 -12.91 1.72
CA ASP A 92 1.96 -12.67 1.76
C ASP A 92 1.67 -11.19 1.96
N ILE A 93 0.69 -10.66 1.23
CA ILE A 93 0.21 -9.30 1.44
C ILE A 93 -1.04 -9.37 2.29
N LYS A 94 -1.02 -8.66 3.42
CA LYS A 94 -2.11 -8.61 4.38
C LYS A 94 -2.34 -7.21 4.85
N TRP A 95 -3.60 -6.93 5.15
CA TRP A 95 -4.01 -5.73 5.84
C TRP A 95 -3.71 -5.91 7.33
N ASP A 96 -2.83 -5.09 7.90
CA ASP A 96 -2.43 -5.20 9.31
C ASP A 96 -2.94 -4.02 10.13
N GLU A 97 -3.96 -4.29 10.94
CA GLU A 97 -4.68 -3.33 11.79
C GLU A 97 -3.83 -2.58 12.82
N ASN A 98 -2.57 -2.99 12.98
CA ASN A 98 -1.67 -2.42 13.97
C ASN A 98 -0.50 -1.65 13.33
N VAL A 99 -0.32 -1.73 12.02
CA VAL A 99 0.81 -1.07 11.34
C VAL A 99 0.31 0.14 10.57
N THR A 100 0.90 1.30 10.87
CA THR A 100 0.47 2.59 10.33
C THR A 100 1.60 3.37 9.63
N SER A 101 2.82 2.85 9.72
CA SER A 101 3.99 3.46 9.08
C SER A 101 5.14 2.46 8.92
N ALA A 102 6.15 2.83 8.13
CA ALA A 102 7.36 2.03 7.96
C ALA A 102 8.22 1.93 9.24
N ASN A 103 8.01 2.80 10.23
CA ASN A 103 8.74 2.80 11.50
C ASN A 103 7.85 2.37 12.68
N ASP A 104 6.68 1.79 12.39
CA ASP A 104 5.76 1.34 13.42
C ASP A 104 6.38 0.22 14.26
N LYS A 105 6.22 0.30 15.58
CA LYS A 105 6.73 -0.70 16.52
C LYS A 105 6.10 -2.08 16.31
N ASP A 106 4.88 -2.10 15.76
CA ASP A 106 4.12 -3.33 15.52
C ASP A 106 4.48 -3.98 14.16
N LEU A 107 5.27 -3.29 13.32
CA LEU A 107 5.82 -3.87 12.10
C LEU A 107 6.92 -4.88 12.46
N GLN A 108 6.67 -6.16 12.17
CA GLN A 108 7.59 -7.23 12.51
C GLN A 108 8.88 -7.13 11.70
N SER A 109 9.99 -7.57 12.30
CA SER A 109 11.28 -7.66 11.61
C SER A 109 11.16 -8.55 10.38
N GLY A 110 11.46 -8.00 9.20
CA GLY A 110 11.35 -8.70 7.91
C GLY A 110 10.04 -8.44 7.16
N ASP A 111 9.01 -7.88 7.81
CA ASP A 111 7.82 -7.37 7.13
C ASP A 111 8.13 -6.03 6.46
N LYS A 112 7.40 -5.73 5.39
CA LYS A 112 7.51 -4.47 4.65
C LYS A 112 6.20 -3.72 4.65
N TYR A 113 6.23 -2.48 5.12
CA TYR A 113 5.13 -1.54 5.01
C TYR A 113 4.90 -1.10 3.56
N LEU A 114 3.65 -1.16 3.09
CA LEU A 114 3.25 -0.80 1.71
C LEU A 114 2.35 0.45 1.66
N GLY A 115 1.57 0.70 2.71
CA GLY A 115 0.64 1.83 2.86
C GLY A 115 -0.81 1.53 2.47
N LYS A 116 -1.68 2.54 2.58
CA LYS A 116 -3.15 2.41 2.48
C LYS A 116 -3.66 1.84 1.16
N ASN A 117 -3.05 2.28 0.06
CA ASN A 117 -3.38 1.83 -1.28
C ASN A 117 -2.09 1.43 -1.98
N VAL A 118 -2.02 0.22 -2.53
CA VAL A 118 -0.83 -0.26 -3.21
C VAL A 118 -1.17 -1.05 -4.46
N LEU A 119 -0.51 -0.71 -5.57
CA LEU A 119 -0.44 -1.57 -6.75
C LEU A 119 0.80 -2.46 -6.61
N VAL A 120 0.60 -3.77 -6.51
CA VAL A 120 1.68 -4.74 -6.44
C VAL A 120 1.91 -5.35 -7.83
N GLY A 121 3.10 -5.13 -8.39
CA GLY A 121 3.56 -5.79 -9.59
C GLY A 121 4.51 -6.94 -9.26
N THR A 122 4.08 -8.17 -9.52
CA THR A 122 4.91 -9.37 -9.40
C THR A 122 5.44 -9.77 -10.77
N HIS A 123 6.75 -9.63 -10.96
CA HIS A 123 7.38 -9.89 -12.25
C HIS A 123 7.90 -11.32 -12.38
N ASN A 124 8.06 -11.78 -13.63
CA ASN A 124 8.66 -13.07 -13.96
C ASN A 124 9.94 -12.90 -14.80
N ARG A 125 10.74 -11.89 -14.44
CA ARG A 125 11.99 -11.57 -15.12
C ARG A 125 13.03 -12.68 -14.94
N ASP A 126 13.78 -12.95 -15.99
CA ASP A 126 15.00 -13.76 -15.93
C ASP A 126 16.22 -12.93 -15.48
N ALA A 127 17.38 -13.59 -15.35
CA ALA A 127 18.65 -12.94 -15.00
C ALA A 127 19.10 -11.89 -16.04
N GLY A 128 18.57 -11.95 -17.27
CA GLY A 128 18.81 -10.97 -18.33
C GLY A 128 17.80 -9.83 -18.35
N LEU A 129 16.97 -9.69 -17.30
CA LEU A 129 15.91 -8.69 -17.18
C LEU A 129 14.82 -8.80 -18.26
N ASN A 130 14.66 -9.98 -18.85
CA ASN A 130 13.61 -10.25 -19.83
C ASN A 130 12.42 -10.90 -19.15
N GLU A 131 11.22 -10.62 -19.63
CA GLU A 131 9.98 -11.21 -19.11
C GLU A 131 9.10 -11.64 -20.29
N PRO A 132 8.52 -12.85 -20.27
CA PRO A 132 7.59 -13.26 -21.33
C PRO A 132 6.33 -12.37 -21.35
N ILE A 133 5.78 -12.16 -22.54
CA ILE A 133 4.65 -11.24 -22.71
C ILE A 133 3.42 -11.67 -21.90
N ASN A 134 2.77 -10.71 -21.22
CA ASN A 134 1.57 -10.93 -20.39
C ASN A 134 1.76 -11.88 -19.21
N THR A 135 2.97 -12.00 -18.66
CA THR A 135 3.23 -12.91 -17.53
C THR A 135 3.33 -12.22 -16.18
N ALA A 136 3.59 -10.92 -16.11
CA ALA A 136 3.57 -10.22 -14.82
C ALA A 136 2.15 -10.16 -14.27
N LYS A 137 2.01 -10.30 -12.95
CA LYS A 137 0.74 -10.14 -12.24
C LYS A 137 0.71 -8.78 -11.56
N PHE A 138 -0.36 -8.03 -11.77
CA PHE A 138 -0.64 -6.76 -11.09
C PHE A 138 -1.86 -6.93 -10.21
N GLU A 139 -1.71 -6.65 -8.92
CA GLU A 139 -2.76 -6.76 -7.91
C GLU A 139 -2.94 -5.40 -7.23
N LEU A 140 -4.16 -4.88 -7.28
CA LEU A 140 -4.53 -3.63 -6.64
C LEU A 140 -5.09 -3.92 -5.26
N TYR A 141 -4.44 -3.41 -4.23
CA TYR A 141 -4.89 -3.48 -2.85
C TYR A 141 -5.31 -2.08 -2.40
N LEU A 142 -6.54 -1.95 -1.92
CA LEU A 142 -7.14 -0.67 -1.55
C LEU A 142 -7.60 -0.72 -0.10
N GLU A 143 -7.52 0.42 0.59
CA GLU A 143 -8.05 0.58 1.95
C GLU A 143 -9.54 0.22 2.04
N SER A 144 -10.29 0.42 0.95
CA SER A 144 -11.71 0.09 0.86
C SER A 144 -12.02 -1.41 0.82
N ASN A 145 -11.03 -2.28 0.59
CA ASN A 145 -11.22 -3.73 0.55
C ASN A 145 -10.03 -4.45 1.21
N LYS A 146 -10.24 -4.91 2.44
CA LYS A 146 -9.18 -5.41 3.34
C LYS A 146 -8.97 -6.92 3.25
N GLU A 147 -9.75 -7.62 2.45
CA GLU A 147 -9.72 -9.09 2.37
C GLU A 147 -8.72 -9.60 1.33
N GLY A 148 -8.27 -8.75 0.41
CA GLY A 148 -7.34 -9.12 -0.64
C GLY A 148 -7.29 -8.10 -1.78
N PRO A 149 -6.85 -8.51 -2.99
CA PRO A 149 -6.79 -7.59 -4.11
C PRO A 149 -8.20 -7.19 -4.55
N SER A 150 -8.42 -5.88 -4.67
CA SER A 150 -9.62 -5.26 -5.24
C SER A 150 -9.74 -5.49 -6.74
N ALA A 151 -8.60 -5.63 -7.43
CA ALA A 151 -8.57 -5.97 -8.84
C ALA A 151 -7.24 -6.66 -9.18
N THR A 152 -7.26 -7.51 -10.20
CA THR A 152 -6.07 -8.21 -10.70
C THR A 152 -6.02 -8.15 -12.20
N ILE A 153 -4.84 -7.90 -12.77
CA ILE A 153 -4.61 -7.91 -14.21
C ILE A 153 -3.22 -8.47 -14.55
N MET A 154 -3.11 -9.15 -15.69
CA MET A 154 -1.84 -9.68 -16.18
C MET A 154 -1.23 -8.72 -17.18
N GLY A 155 0.09 -8.61 -17.22
CA GLY A 155 0.74 -7.64 -18.09
C GLY A 155 2.25 -7.80 -18.20
N ASN A 156 2.94 -6.66 -18.29
CA ASN A 156 4.38 -6.59 -18.48
C ASN A 156 4.99 -5.55 -17.55
N THR A 157 6.05 -5.92 -16.85
CA THR A 157 6.84 -5.00 -16.01
C THR A 157 8.12 -4.53 -16.70
N VAL A 158 8.47 -5.13 -17.84
CA VAL A 158 9.62 -4.76 -18.67
C VAL A 158 9.17 -4.00 -19.92
N PRO A 159 9.94 -3.01 -20.39
CA PRO A 159 9.63 -2.32 -21.63
C PRO A 159 9.90 -3.20 -22.85
N ALA A 160 9.43 -2.75 -24.01
CA ALA A 160 9.60 -3.46 -25.28
C ALA A 160 11.08 -3.73 -25.62
N ASN A 161 11.97 -2.81 -25.21
CA ASN A 161 13.41 -2.93 -25.42
C ASN A 161 14.18 -2.55 -24.14
N ASN A 162 14.33 -3.52 -23.24
CA ASN A 162 15.06 -3.37 -21.97
C ASN A 162 16.56 -3.05 -22.16
N LYS A 163 17.18 -3.47 -23.27
CA LYS A 163 18.59 -3.18 -23.61
C LYS A 163 18.87 -1.71 -23.91
N THR A 164 17.85 -0.92 -24.20
CA THR A 164 17.99 0.52 -24.49
C THR A 164 17.22 1.39 -23.49
N ALA A 165 16.02 0.95 -23.08
CA ALA A 165 15.17 1.70 -22.18
C ALA A 165 15.61 1.59 -20.71
N GLY A 166 16.26 0.49 -20.31
CA GLY A 166 16.45 0.14 -18.91
C GLY A 166 15.27 -0.66 -18.35
N THR A 167 15.46 -1.31 -17.21
CA THR A 167 14.39 -2.02 -16.49
C THR A 167 14.25 -1.44 -15.10
N LEU A 168 13.03 -1.11 -14.66
CA LEU A 168 12.78 -0.58 -13.33
C LEU A 168 13.25 -1.55 -12.24
N ALA A 169 13.99 -1.07 -11.25
CA ALA A 169 14.42 -1.89 -10.11
C ALA A 169 13.21 -2.37 -9.28
N GLU A 170 13.37 -3.51 -8.60
CA GLU A 170 12.42 -3.89 -7.55
C GLU A 170 12.47 -2.86 -6.42
N GLY A 171 11.32 -2.56 -5.82
CA GLY A 171 11.21 -1.52 -4.82
C GLY A 171 9.80 -1.01 -4.62
N LEU A 172 9.65 -0.22 -3.56
CA LEU A 172 8.42 0.50 -3.23
C LEU A 172 8.57 1.95 -3.72
N TYR A 173 7.65 2.39 -4.56
CA TYR A 173 7.67 3.72 -5.16
C TYR A 173 6.34 4.42 -4.90
N PRO A 174 6.31 5.74 -4.66
CA PRO A 174 5.06 6.49 -4.62
C PRO A 174 4.32 6.35 -5.96
N ALA A 175 3.00 6.24 -5.94
CA ALA A 175 2.19 6.17 -7.15
C ALA A 175 0.88 6.94 -6.97
N ARG A 176 0.39 7.51 -8.06
CA ARG A 176 -0.92 8.16 -8.07
C ARG A 176 -1.62 7.98 -9.40
N ALA A 177 -2.95 8.01 -9.39
CA ALA A 177 -3.71 8.14 -10.61
C ALA A 177 -3.44 9.50 -11.27
N GLN A 178 -3.42 9.47 -12.60
CA GLN A 178 -3.33 10.65 -13.41
C GLN A 178 -4.19 10.47 -14.67
N GLY A 179 -5.09 11.44 -14.89
CA GLY A 179 -5.74 11.65 -16.18
C GLY A 179 -4.71 12.04 -17.24
N ARG A 180 -4.84 11.49 -18.45
CA ARG A 180 -3.85 11.58 -19.55
C ARG A 180 -3.76 12.94 -20.27
N ASP A 181 -4.27 14.03 -19.72
CA ASP A 181 -4.41 15.32 -20.45
C ASP A 181 -3.09 15.92 -20.96
N LYS A 182 -1.94 15.55 -20.36
CA LYS A 182 -0.63 16.13 -20.71
C LYS A 182 0.28 15.21 -21.56
N TYR A 183 0.00 13.91 -21.68
CA TYR A 183 1.02 12.96 -22.16
C TYR A 183 0.58 12.00 -23.29
N LEU A 184 -0.70 11.92 -23.67
CA LEU A 184 -1.14 11.04 -24.77
C LEU A 184 -2.19 11.73 -25.66
N ARG A 185 -2.09 11.49 -26.98
CA ARG A 185 -2.90 12.12 -28.05
C ARG A 185 -4.39 12.23 -27.71
N LYS A 186 -4.95 13.41 -28.02
CA LYS A 186 -6.37 13.79 -27.94
C LYS A 186 -7.32 12.65 -28.36
N GLY A 187 -8.21 12.23 -27.45
CA GLY A 187 -9.31 11.29 -27.74
C GLY A 187 -9.28 9.91 -27.05
N LYS A 188 -8.42 9.68 -26.04
CA LYS A 188 -8.41 8.44 -25.23
C LYS A 188 -8.38 8.75 -23.74
N GLU A 189 -9.54 8.63 -23.09
CA GLU A 189 -9.80 8.80 -21.66
C GLU A 189 -9.21 7.67 -20.79
N ASP A 190 -8.04 7.15 -21.15
CA ASP A 190 -7.51 5.98 -20.46
C ASP A 190 -6.74 6.43 -19.21
N LEU A 191 -7.25 6.13 -18.02
CA LEU A 191 -6.55 6.40 -16.76
C LEU A 191 -5.23 5.60 -16.69
N ALA A 192 -4.19 6.19 -16.09
CA ALA A 192 -2.90 5.53 -15.84
C ALA A 192 -2.41 5.84 -14.42
N LEU A 193 -1.49 5.02 -13.92
CA LEU A 193 -0.79 5.28 -12.68
C LEU A 193 0.62 5.80 -13.01
N ILE A 194 0.95 6.98 -12.51
CA ILE A 194 2.30 7.54 -12.61
C ILE A 194 3.13 7.08 -11.41
N ILE A 195 4.32 6.55 -11.68
CA ILE A 195 5.25 6.07 -10.66
C ILE A 195 6.23 7.19 -10.31
N ASN A 196 6.47 7.37 -9.01
CA ASN A 196 7.29 8.41 -8.41
C ASN A 196 7.00 9.83 -8.93
N GLY A 197 5.74 10.11 -9.28
CA GLY A 197 5.36 11.39 -9.89
C GLY A 197 6.05 11.70 -11.22
N GLY A 198 6.61 10.68 -11.89
CA GLY A 198 7.38 10.80 -13.13
C GLY A 198 8.84 11.17 -12.91
N LEU A 199 9.27 11.33 -11.65
CA LEU A 199 10.65 11.61 -11.30
C LEU A 199 11.53 10.37 -11.49
N SER A 200 12.84 10.61 -11.46
CA SER A 200 13.85 9.56 -11.62
C SER A 200 13.70 8.45 -10.57
N VAL A 201 13.77 7.21 -11.03
CA VAL A 201 13.76 5.97 -10.22
C VAL A 201 14.94 5.08 -10.65
N PRO A 202 15.50 4.27 -9.73
CA PRO A 202 16.61 3.38 -10.04
C PRO A 202 16.17 2.25 -10.98
N THR A 203 17.11 1.81 -11.81
CA THR A 203 16.94 0.64 -12.68
C THR A 203 17.62 -0.59 -12.09
N SER A 204 17.15 -1.79 -12.44
CA SER A 204 17.73 -3.06 -12.00
C SER A 204 19.22 -3.15 -12.38
N PRO A 205 20.06 -3.76 -11.52
CA PRO A 205 21.45 -4.08 -11.88
C PRO A 205 21.53 -4.82 -13.22
N GLY A 206 22.48 -4.42 -14.07
CA GLY A 206 22.61 -4.93 -15.44
C GLY A 206 21.76 -4.19 -16.49
N SER A 207 20.98 -3.19 -16.07
CA SER A 207 20.31 -2.28 -17.02
C SER A 207 21.32 -1.38 -17.75
N PRO A 208 21.03 -0.97 -19.00
CA PRO A 208 21.86 -0.04 -19.78
C PRO A 208 21.94 1.39 -19.20
N LYS A 209 21.04 1.73 -18.29
CA LYS A 209 20.98 3.02 -17.58
C LYS A 209 21.03 2.74 -16.08
N SER A 210 21.39 3.74 -15.29
CA SER A 210 21.35 3.68 -13.82
C SER A 210 20.02 4.17 -13.24
N SER A 211 19.27 4.96 -14.00
CA SER A 211 17.94 5.45 -13.64
C SER A 211 17.05 5.67 -14.87
N MET A 212 15.75 5.80 -14.62
CA MET A 212 14.73 6.12 -15.62
C MET A 212 13.65 7.01 -15.01
N SER A 213 12.95 7.79 -15.82
CA SER A 213 11.89 8.72 -15.40
C SER A 213 10.63 8.49 -16.24
N GLU A 214 9.54 9.17 -15.90
CA GLU A 214 8.28 9.11 -16.66
C GLU A 214 7.75 7.68 -16.81
N ILE A 215 7.80 6.92 -15.73
CA ILE A 215 7.32 5.53 -15.71
C ILE A 215 5.84 5.52 -15.36
N PHE A 216 5.06 4.87 -16.22
CA PHE A 216 3.62 4.72 -16.04
C PHE A 216 3.24 3.24 -16.05
N PHE A 217 2.17 2.90 -15.35
CA PHE A 217 1.38 1.70 -15.60
C PHE A 217 0.17 2.09 -16.45
N HIS A 218 0.13 1.60 -17.70
CA HIS A 218 -0.89 1.96 -18.68
C HIS A 218 -1.38 0.77 -19.51
N SER A 219 -2.40 1.00 -20.34
CA SER A 219 -2.91 -0.01 -21.26
C SER A 219 -1.81 -0.46 -22.23
N GLY A 220 -1.57 -1.76 -22.35
CA GLY A 220 -0.69 -2.31 -23.37
C GLY A 220 -1.32 -2.32 -24.78
N ASN A 221 -0.78 -3.14 -25.67
CA ASN A 221 -1.21 -3.17 -27.08
C ASN A 221 -2.54 -3.92 -27.25
N ASN A 222 -3.64 -3.24 -27.59
CA ASN A 222 -4.97 -3.86 -27.71
C ASN A 222 -5.17 -4.78 -28.92
N TYR A 223 -4.28 -4.76 -29.91
CA TYR A 223 -4.53 -5.44 -31.20
C TYR A 223 -3.53 -6.53 -31.52
N GLN A 224 -2.39 -6.57 -30.84
CA GLN A 224 -1.32 -7.54 -31.11
C GLN A 224 -0.74 -8.10 -29.83
N LYS A 225 -0.22 -9.33 -29.89
CA LYS A 225 0.43 -10.02 -28.75
C LYS A 225 1.89 -9.58 -28.55
N SER A 226 2.25 -8.37 -29.00
CA SER A 226 3.62 -7.82 -28.98
C SER A 226 3.62 -6.44 -28.33
N LEU A 227 4.73 -6.09 -27.69
CA LEU A 227 5.02 -4.72 -27.21
C LEU A 227 5.46 -3.78 -28.34
N PHE A 228 5.45 -4.23 -29.59
CA PHE A 228 5.75 -3.46 -30.79
C PHE A 228 4.53 -3.38 -31.73
N ASP A 229 4.48 -2.35 -32.56
CA ASP A 229 3.55 -2.27 -33.69
C ASP A 229 4.05 -3.03 -34.93
N SER A 230 3.24 -3.03 -35.99
CA SER A 230 3.59 -3.66 -37.28
C SER A 230 4.83 -3.05 -37.95
N ASN A 231 5.18 -1.82 -37.58
CA ASN A 231 6.34 -1.09 -38.07
C ASN A 231 7.56 -1.23 -37.14
N LYS A 232 7.46 -2.10 -36.11
CA LYS A 232 8.48 -2.31 -35.06
C LYS A 232 8.72 -1.10 -34.15
N ASN A 233 7.79 -0.16 -34.07
CA ASN A 233 7.84 0.90 -33.06
C ASN A 233 7.38 0.34 -31.70
N PRO A 234 8.08 0.67 -30.61
CA PRO A 234 7.71 0.21 -29.26
C PRO A 234 6.46 0.93 -28.74
N TYR A 235 5.52 0.16 -28.17
CA TYR A 235 4.36 0.69 -27.44
C TYR A 235 4.67 1.01 -25.97
N SER A 236 5.71 0.39 -25.42
CA SER A 236 6.20 0.69 -24.07
C SER A 236 7.70 0.98 -24.11
N THR A 237 8.04 2.27 -24.06
CA THR A 237 9.40 2.78 -23.96
C THR A 237 9.71 3.16 -22.52
N GLY A 238 9.91 2.14 -21.68
CA GLY A 238 10.24 2.29 -20.26
C GLY A 238 9.08 2.08 -19.29
N CYS A 239 7.84 2.00 -19.80
CA CYS A 239 6.65 1.86 -18.98
C CYS A 239 6.28 0.41 -18.68
N GLN A 240 5.39 0.24 -17.72
CA GLN A 240 4.74 -1.03 -17.44
C GLN A 240 3.34 -1.05 -18.06
N THR A 241 2.85 -2.24 -18.41
CA THR A 241 1.57 -2.35 -19.09
C THR A 241 0.68 -3.44 -18.52
N SER A 242 -0.63 -3.22 -18.62
CA SER A 242 -1.71 -4.13 -18.21
C SER A 242 -1.99 -5.28 -19.18
N GLY A 243 -1.11 -5.51 -20.17
CA GLY A 243 -1.19 -6.62 -21.12
C GLY A 243 -1.45 -6.24 -22.58
N CYS A 244 -1.18 -7.20 -23.46
CA CYS A 244 -1.20 -7.09 -24.92
C CYS A 244 -2.14 -8.13 -25.56
N GLY A 245 -2.70 -7.80 -26.71
CA GLY A 245 -3.65 -8.61 -27.48
C GLY A 245 -5.09 -8.08 -27.42
N SER A 246 -5.96 -8.71 -28.22
CA SER A 246 -7.37 -8.36 -28.31
C SER A 246 -8.04 -8.34 -26.93
N GLY A 247 -8.71 -7.23 -26.62
CA GLY A 247 -9.45 -7.04 -25.37
C GLY A 247 -8.59 -6.59 -24.18
N SER A 248 -7.28 -6.38 -24.34
CA SER A 248 -6.44 -5.90 -23.23
C SER A 248 -6.82 -4.48 -22.78
N LEU A 249 -7.27 -3.62 -23.69
CA LEU A 249 -7.74 -2.28 -23.34
C LEU A 249 -9.00 -2.32 -22.49
N LEU A 250 -9.94 -3.22 -22.80
CA LEU A 250 -11.17 -3.37 -22.01
C LEU A 250 -10.84 -3.81 -20.58
N LYS A 251 -9.98 -4.83 -20.44
CA LYS A 251 -9.52 -5.30 -19.12
C LYS A 251 -8.75 -4.22 -18.35
N HIS A 252 -7.91 -3.44 -19.04
CA HIS A 252 -7.24 -2.28 -18.44
C HIS A 252 -8.27 -1.29 -17.89
N ASN A 253 -9.26 -0.94 -18.71
CA ASN A 253 -10.26 0.05 -18.31
C ASN A 253 -11.12 -0.45 -17.15
N GLU A 254 -11.48 -1.73 -17.12
CA GLU A 254 -12.14 -2.37 -15.97
C GLU A 254 -11.27 -2.31 -14.71
N PHE A 255 -9.98 -2.63 -14.82
CA PHE A 255 -9.03 -2.52 -13.71
C PHE A 255 -8.91 -1.08 -13.21
N MET A 256 -8.82 -0.10 -14.12
CA MET A 256 -8.70 1.30 -13.77
C MET A 256 -9.98 1.90 -13.17
N LYS A 257 -11.16 1.31 -13.41
CA LYS A 257 -12.38 1.67 -12.66
C LYS A 257 -12.24 1.37 -11.18
N ALA A 258 -11.59 0.26 -10.81
CA ALA A 258 -11.30 -0.06 -9.41
C ALA A 258 -10.25 0.89 -8.82
N VAL A 259 -9.25 1.30 -9.61
CA VAL A 259 -8.25 2.29 -9.20
C VAL A 259 -8.90 3.65 -8.88
N GLY A 260 -9.80 4.12 -9.75
CA GLY A 260 -10.44 5.44 -9.60
C GLY A 260 -9.49 6.61 -9.87
N THR A 261 -10.04 7.82 -10.01
CA THR A 261 -9.29 9.02 -10.39
C THR A 261 -8.42 9.59 -9.27
N ASP A 262 -8.76 9.29 -8.02
CA ASP A 262 -8.14 9.88 -6.82
C ASP A 262 -7.12 8.97 -6.15
N PHE A 263 -6.74 7.85 -6.79
CA PHE A 263 -5.75 6.93 -6.25
C PHE A 263 -4.47 7.68 -5.87
N LYS A 264 -4.08 7.56 -4.60
CA LYS A 264 -2.80 7.97 -4.05
C LYS A 264 -2.31 6.85 -3.14
N GLY A 265 -1.09 6.41 -3.38
CA GLY A 265 -0.54 5.26 -2.68
C GLY A 265 0.85 4.89 -3.16
N SER A 266 1.10 3.60 -3.22
CA SER A 266 2.39 3.04 -3.61
C SER A 266 2.26 2.12 -4.82
N TYR A 267 3.35 2.00 -5.57
CA TYR A 267 3.59 0.95 -6.53
C TYR A 267 4.73 0.09 -5.99
N TYR A 268 4.42 -1.17 -5.67
CA TYR A 268 5.40 -2.13 -5.16
C TYR A 268 5.76 -3.15 -6.24
N LEU A 269 6.98 -3.06 -6.75
CA LEU A 269 7.51 -4.01 -7.73
C LEU A 269 8.39 -5.03 -7.04
N ARG A 270 8.09 -6.31 -7.25
CA ARG A 270 8.85 -7.43 -6.67
C ARG A 270 8.91 -8.64 -7.58
N SER A 271 9.88 -9.50 -7.32
CA SER A 271 9.90 -10.87 -7.82
C SER A 271 8.85 -11.74 -7.13
N GLN A 272 8.57 -12.93 -7.69
CA GLN A 272 7.73 -13.93 -7.05
C GLN A 272 8.27 -14.22 -5.65
N PRO A 273 7.42 -14.19 -4.60
CA PRO A 273 7.87 -14.52 -3.26
C PRO A 273 8.40 -15.96 -3.26
N LYS A 274 9.64 -16.11 -2.80
CA LYS A 274 10.24 -17.43 -2.62
C LYS A 274 9.58 -18.05 -1.39
N LEU A 275 8.80 -19.10 -1.59
CA LEU A 275 8.39 -19.96 -0.48
C LEU A 275 9.66 -20.65 0.03
N GLU A 276 10.23 -20.14 1.12
CA GLU A 276 11.25 -20.88 1.86
C GLU A 276 10.57 -22.10 2.48
N VAL A 277 10.68 -23.26 1.81
CA VAL A 277 10.35 -24.53 2.45
C VAL A 277 11.34 -24.70 3.60
N PRO A 278 10.89 -24.78 4.87
CA PRO A 278 11.79 -25.04 5.98
C PRO A 278 12.54 -26.33 5.66
N LYS A 279 13.87 -26.27 5.60
CA LYS A 279 14.68 -27.48 5.54
C LYS A 279 14.32 -28.29 6.78
N SER A 280 13.70 -29.45 6.58
CA SER A 280 13.49 -30.42 7.65
C SER A 280 14.86 -30.75 8.25
N GLN A 281 15.05 -30.41 9.53
CA GLN A 281 16.16 -30.93 10.33
C GLN A 281 15.88 -32.38 10.69
#